data_AF-A0A967T2K3-F1
#
_entry.id   AF-A0A967T2K3-F1
#
_cell.length_a   1.000
_cell.length_b   1.000
_cell.length_c   1.000
_cell.angle_alpha   90.00
_cell.angle_beta   90.00
_cell.angle_gamma   90.00
#
_symmetry.space_group_name_H-M   'P 1'
#
loop_
_entity.id
_entity.type
_entity.pdbx_description
1 polymer ?
#
loop_
_entity_poly.entity_id
_entity_poly.type
_entity_poly.pdbx_seq_one_letter_code
_entity_poly.pdbx_strand_id
1 'polypeptide(L)'
;MSLITLNNIGDVGILNFNFVEQVVSVDSFSDNITGETATRTVTKEFRWGTDGSTWSSWLALTDAMLSALSLNANNRFYIQARYTRGGSDASGQIQINQLLFNYTFDPQATQGHGALVNTLLDDEMPDLMVAMIENYLYQVGGGDHYDVRYTHPLACNPSTKPIIYVYNFDTADTVQASLCEWRQVVRFVVGVKRVIDRTKGYGWQLGRLRSMFNPHVSEQFTFNFTFKTVDFVAVTMRDMGIMNPEASGMVEYFDQDCDAITHEFAVSMEVRFKSQHHESV
;
A
#
# COMPACT_ATOMS: atom_id res chain seq x y z
N MET A 1 -14.81 16.85 -4.10
CA MET A 1 -13.82 17.38 -3.14
C MET A 1 -12.61 17.83 -3.95
N SER A 2 -12.07 19.02 -3.72
CA SER A 2 -10.87 19.51 -4.44
C SER A 2 -9.60 18.96 -3.78
N LEU A 3 -8.59 18.59 -4.57
CA LEU A 3 -7.27 18.20 -4.06
C LEU A 3 -6.48 19.42 -3.58
N ILE A 4 -6.49 20.50 -4.39
CA ILE A 4 -5.82 21.78 -4.10
C ILE A 4 -6.76 22.92 -4.48
N THR A 5 -6.75 24.01 -3.72
CA THR A 5 -7.38 25.29 -4.08
C THR A 5 -6.34 26.41 -4.06
N LEU A 6 -6.24 27.16 -5.16
CA LEU A 6 -5.33 28.29 -5.35
C LEU A 6 -6.14 29.60 -5.40
N ASN A 7 -5.91 30.49 -4.44
CA ASN A 7 -6.71 31.69 -4.21
C ASN A 7 -6.07 32.96 -4.78
N ASN A 8 -4.75 33.09 -4.67
CA ASN A 8 -4.02 34.28 -5.10
C ASN A 8 -3.04 33.96 -6.23
N ILE A 9 -2.74 34.96 -7.06
CA ILE A 9 -1.64 34.86 -8.04
C ILE A 9 -0.34 34.60 -7.29
N GLY A 10 0.40 33.59 -7.72
CA GLY A 10 1.61 33.10 -7.04
C GLY A 10 1.36 31.99 -6.03
N ASP A 11 0.10 31.63 -5.72
CA ASP A 11 -0.17 30.45 -4.90
C ASP A 11 0.36 29.19 -5.60
N VAL A 12 0.99 28.33 -4.80
CA VAL A 12 1.59 27.08 -5.24
C VAL A 12 0.93 25.91 -4.50
N GLY A 13 0.48 24.92 -5.25
CA GLY A 13 0.07 23.64 -4.71
C GLY A 13 0.94 22.51 -5.25
N ILE A 14 1.34 21.58 -4.38
CA ILE A 14 2.16 20.42 -4.74
C ILE A 14 1.40 19.15 -4.40
N LEU A 15 1.25 18.25 -5.38
CA LEU A 15 0.76 16.90 -5.20
C LEU A 15 1.94 15.95 -5.10
N ASN A 16 1.98 15.19 -4.01
CA ASN A 16 2.97 14.15 -3.78
C ASN A 16 2.35 12.79 -4.07
N PHE A 17 3.00 12.01 -4.92
CA PHE A 17 2.59 10.64 -5.22
C PHE A 17 3.52 9.68 -4.47
N ASN A 18 2.96 8.55 -4.05
CA ASN A 18 3.76 7.41 -3.62
C ASN A 18 4.59 6.90 -4.81
N PHE A 19 5.64 6.14 -4.52
CA PHE A 19 6.44 5.56 -5.59
C PHE A 19 5.62 4.55 -6.39
N VAL A 20 5.97 4.44 -7.65
CA VAL A 20 5.48 3.43 -8.58
C VAL A 20 6.69 2.58 -8.98
N GLU A 21 6.55 1.26 -8.98
CA GLU A 21 7.63 0.35 -9.37
C GLU A 21 7.44 -0.13 -10.80
N GLN A 22 8.52 -0.68 -11.39
CA GLN A 22 8.49 -1.29 -12.72
C GLN A 22 8.08 -0.36 -13.85
N VAL A 23 8.17 0.96 -13.65
CA VAL A 23 7.79 1.95 -14.67
C VAL A 23 8.89 2.05 -15.73
N VAL A 24 8.52 1.82 -16.99
CA VAL A 24 9.38 2.01 -18.16
C VAL A 24 9.15 3.38 -18.78
N SER A 25 7.90 3.85 -18.80
CA SER A 25 7.54 5.17 -19.30
C SER A 25 6.32 5.73 -18.58
N VAL A 26 6.24 7.06 -18.57
CA VAL A 26 5.03 7.80 -18.24
C VAL A 26 4.46 8.32 -19.55
N ASP A 27 3.36 7.73 -20.00
CA ASP A 27 2.89 7.89 -21.37
C ASP A 27 2.09 9.18 -21.57
N SER A 28 1.32 9.56 -20.55
CA SER A 28 0.50 10.77 -20.57
C SER A 28 0.04 11.16 -19.17
N PHE A 29 -0.53 12.36 -19.07
CA PHE A 29 -1.28 12.79 -17.89
C PHE A 29 -2.65 13.35 -18.26
N SER A 30 -3.54 13.39 -17.28
CA SER A 30 -4.82 14.08 -17.40
C SER A 30 -5.15 14.77 -16.08
N ASP A 31 -5.65 15.99 -16.14
CA ASP A 31 -6.13 16.71 -14.98
C ASP A 31 -7.53 17.30 -15.16
N ASN A 32 -8.18 17.57 -14.04
CA ASN A 32 -9.46 18.26 -13.99
C ASN A 32 -9.30 19.51 -13.15
N ILE A 33 -9.33 20.68 -13.81
CA ILE A 33 -9.17 21.99 -13.19
C ILE A 33 -10.46 22.79 -13.37
N THR A 34 -10.96 23.36 -12.29
CA THR A 34 -12.11 24.28 -12.30
C THR A 34 -11.65 25.70 -11.98
N GLY A 35 -12.23 26.67 -12.69
CA GLY A 35 -11.97 28.09 -12.45
C GLY A 35 -10.78 28.66 -13.24
N GLU A 36 -10.05 27.84 -13.99
CA GLU A 36 -9.07 28.30 -14.96
C GLU A 36 -9.76 29.01 -16.14
N THR A 37 -9.22 30.15 -16.55
CA THR A 37 -9.71 30.97 -17.66
C THR A 37 -8.53 31.56 -18.43
N ALA A 38 -8.78 32.31 -19.51
CA ALA A 38 -7.74 32.98 -20.26
C ALA A 38 -6.93 34.01 -19.44
N THR A 39 -7.52 34.57 -18.37
CA THR A 39 -6.89 35.57 -17.49
C THR A 39 -6.57 35.04 -16.10
N ARG A 40 -7.04 33.84 -15.75
CA ARG A 40 -6.75 33.12 -14.51
C ARG A 40 -6.13 31.78 -14.87
N THR A 41 -4.81 31.76 -15.01
CA THR A 41 -4.08 30.64 -15.61
C THR A 41 -3.38 29.78 -14.57
N VAL A 42 -2.99 28.56 -14.95
CA VAL A 42 -2.16 27.68 -14.14
C VAL A 42 -0.92 27.25 -14.91
N THR A 43 0.25 27.44 -14.29
CA THR A 43 1.48 26.78 -14.76
C THR A 43 1.59 25.41 -14.10
N LYS A 44 1.78 24.37 -14.93
CA LYS A 44 1.85 22.98 -14.51
C LYS A 44 3.26 22.46 -14.71
N GLU A 45 3.82 21.90 -13.65
CA GLU A 45 5.18 21.37 -13.65
C GLU A 45 5.23 20.04 -12.93
N PHE A 46 6.24 19.23 -13.24
CA PHE A 46 6.51 18.01 -12.51
C PHE A 46 8.00 17.85 -12.25
N ARG A 47 8.32 17.01 -11.28
CA ARG A 47 9.68 16.51 -11.04
C ARG A 47 9.59 15.07 -10.62
N TRP A 48 10.69 14.35 -10.78
CA TRP A 48 10.74 12.93 -10.49
C TRP A 48 12.04 12.56 -9.79
N GLY A 49 12.10 11.34 -9.23
CA GLY A 49 13.25 10.81 -8.53
C GLY A 49 13.19 9.29 -8.42
N THR A 50 14.26 8.68 -7.93
CA THR A 50 14.37 7.21 -7.81
C THR A 50 14.50 6.71 -6.38
N ASP A 51 14.62 7.62 -5.41
CA ASP A 51 14.90 7.31 -4.00
C ASP A 51 13.96 8.06 -3.03
N GLY A 52 13.01 8.85 -3.54
CA GLY A 52 12.08 9.67 -2.76
C GLY A 52 12.68 10.90 -2.06
N SER A 53 13.99 11.13 -2.18
CA SER A 53 14.69 12.23 -1.49
C SER A 53 15.43 13.16 -2.46
N THR A 54 16.00 12.59 -3.52
CA THR A 54 16.68 13.28 -4.61
C THR A 54 15.71 13.48 -5.76
N TRP A 55 15.55 14.73 -6.18
CA TRP A 55 14.60 15.10 -7.21
C TRP A 55 15.29 15.77 -8.40
N SER A 56 14.75 15.54 -9.59
CA SER A 56 15.06 16.31 -10.79
C SER A 56 14.73 17.79 -10.59
N SER A 57 15.22 18.63 -11.51
CA SER A 57 14.64 19.95 -11.69
C SER A 57 13.15 19.85 -12.04
N TRP A 58 12.40 20.91 -11.73
CA TRP A 58 11.03 21.04 -12.22
C TRP A 58 11.03 21.20 -13.74
N LEU A 59 10.19 20.43 -14.40
CA LEU A 59 9.97 20.40 -15.85
C LEU A 59 8.51 20.75 -16.14
N ALA A 60 8.23 21.28 -17.32
CA ALA A 60 6.85 21.53 -17.74
C ALA A 60 6.08 20.20 -17.80
N LEU A 61 4.88 20.16 -17.21
CA LEU A 61 4.03 18.97 -17.24
C LEU A 61 3.31 18.88 -18.59
N THR A 62 3.91 18.11 -19.51
CA THR A 62 3.39 17.80 -20.84
C THR A 62 3.66 16.34 -21.17
N ASP A 63 2.83 15.72 -22.02
CA ASP A 63 3.03 14.34 -22.46
C ASP A 63 4.40 14.12 -23.13
N ALA A 64 4.89 15.12 -23.87
CA ALA A 64 6.21 15.09 -24.49
C ALA A 64 7.35 15.05 -23.45
N MET A 65 7.22 15.77 -22.34
CA MET A 65 8.24 15.75 -21.28
C MET A 65 8.17 14.47 -20.43
N LEU A 66 6.97 13.92 -20.23
CA LEU A 66 6.76 12.67 -19.51
C LEU A 66 7.28 11.46 -20.30
N SER A 67 6.98 11.39 -21.60
CA SER A 67 7.46 10.32 -22.48
C SER A 67 8.96 10.38 -22.77
N ALA A 68 9.60 11.53 -22.58
CA ALA A 68 11.05 11.70 -22.74
C ALA A 68 11.86 11.23 -21.53
N LEU A 69 11.22 10.81 -20.44
CA LEU A 69 11.92 10.30 -19.26
C LEU A 69 12.66 9.01 -19.57
N SER A 70 13.93 8.93 -19.17
CA SER A 70 14.71 7.70 -19.21
C SER A 70 14.57 6.99 -17.86
N LEU A 71 13.61 6.07 -17.78
CA LEU A 71 13.34 5.29 -16.58
C LEU A 71 13.99 3.91 -16.68
N ASN A 72 14.41 3.40 -15.53
CA ASN A 72 14.83 2.01 -15.39
C ASN A 72 13.77 1.31 -14.55
N ALA A 73 13.11 0.31 -15.12
CA ALA A 73 12.03 -0.41 -14.43
C ALA A 73 12.50 -1.12 -13.14
N ASN A 74 13.81 -1.36 -12.98
CA ASN A 74 14.37 -1.90 -11.74
C ASN A 74 14.48 -0.84 -10.62
N ASN A 75 14.28 0.44 -10.93
CA ASN A 75 14.29 1.51 -9.95
C ASN A 75 12.86 1.89 -9.57
N ARG A 76 12.68 2.32 -8.32
CA ARG A 76 11.46 3.01 -7.92
C ARG A 76 11.32 4.31 -8.72
N PHE A 77 10.10 4.68 -9.05
CA PHE A 77 9.77 5.92 -9.70
C PHE A 77 8.92 6.78 -8.76
N TYR A 78 9.45 7.93 -8.36
CA TYR A 78 8.72 8.93 -7.59
C TYR A 78 8.38 10.10 -8.50
N ILE A 79 7.17 10.64 -8.38
CA ILE A 79 6.74 11.84 -9.12
C ILE A 79 6.03 12.82 -8.21
N GLN A 80 6.26 14.11 -8.45
CA GLN A 80 5.51 15.21 -7.87
C GLN A 80 5.02 16.13 -8.96
N ALA A 81 3.82 16.67 -8.78
CA ALA A 81 3.27 17.70 -9.65
C ALA A 81 3.09 19.00 -8.88
N ARG A 82 3.43 20.12 -9.51
CA ARG A 82 3.29 21.47 -8.99
C ARG A 82 2.38 22.28 -9.89
N TYR A 83 1.44 22.98 -9.26
CA TYR A 83 0.54 23.90 -9.91
C TYR A 83 0.76 25.29 -9.31
N THR A 84 1.09 26.26 -10.16
CA THR A 84 1.31 27.66 -9.75
C THR A 84 0.25 28.53 -10.40
N ARG A 85 -0.53 29.27 -9.61
CA ARG A 85 -1.53 30.19 -10.13
C ARG A 85 -0.86 31.41 -10.75
N GLY A 86 -1.24 31.74 -11.98
CA GLY A 86 -0.79 32.90 -12.73
C GLY A 86 -1.94 33.74 -13.29
N GLY A 87 -1.64 34.49 -14.35
CA GLY A 87 -2.60 35.36 -15.04
C GLY A 87 -2.70 36.76 -14.42
N SER A 88 -3.69 37.52 -14.86
CA SER A 88 -3.95 38.90 -14.43
C SER A 88 -5.21 39.05 -13.58
N ASP A 89 -6.10 38.05 -13.57
CA ASP A 89 -7.31 38.05 -12.75
C ASP A 89 -7.04 37.47 -11.36
N ALA A 90 -6.93 38.37 -10.38
CA ALA A 90 -6.78 38.04 -8.97
C ALA A 90 -8.09 37.62 -8.28
N SER A 91 -9.25 37.72 -8.94
CA SER A 91 -10.53 37.30 -8.37
C SER A 91 -10.75 35.79 -8.52
N GLY A 92 -11.74 35.25 -7.80
CA GLY A 92 -12.12 33.82 -7.86
C GLY A 92 -11.02 32.86 -7.42
N GLN A 93 -11.31 31.57 -7.50
CA GLN A 93 -10.38 30.49 -7.12
C GLN A 93 -10.15 29.53 -8.29
N ILE A 94 -9.02 28.86 -8.28
CA ILE A 94 -8.73 27.71 -9.14
C ILE A 94 -8.70 26.46 -8.26
N GLN A 95 -9.41 25.42 -8.67
CA GLN A 95 -9.44 24.15 -7.96
C GLN A 95 -8.89 23.04 -8.85
N ILE A 96 -7.92 22.30 -8.31
CA ILE A 96 -7.38 21.10 -8.94
C ILE A 96 -8.15 19.95 -8.31
N ASN A 97 -8.99 19.29 -9.09
CA ASN A 97 -9.91 18.27 -8.62
C ASN A 97 -9.34 16.86 -8.82
N GLN A 98 -8.48 16.69 -9.82
CA GLN A 98 -7.94 15.40 -10.21
C GLN A 98 -6.63 15.59 -10.97
N LEU A 99 -5.70 14.65 -10.77
CA LEU A 99 -4.53 14.44 -11.61
C LEU A 99 -4.32 12.92 -11.72
N LEU A 100 -4.19 12.41 -12.95
CA LEU A 100 -3.80 11.03 -13.22
C LEU A 100 -2.58 11.00 -14.14
N PHE A 101 -1.75 9.99 -13.93
CA PHE A 101 -0.65 9.62 -14.82
C PHE A 101 -0.93 8.23 -15.40
N ASN A 102 -0.65 8.06 -16.68
CA ASN A 102 -0.66 6.77 -17.35
C ASN A 102 0.77 6.27 -17.48
N TYR A 103 0.98 4.99 -17.15
CA TYR A 103 2.29 4.37 -17.08
C TYR A 103 2.33 3.10 -17.93
N THR A 104 3.48 2.83 -18.54
CA THR A 104 3.83 1.51 -19.06
C THR A 104 4.78 0.82 -18.10
N PHE A 105 4.52 -0.46 -17.85
CA PHE A 105 5.24 -1.29 -16.88
C PHE A 105 6.06 -2.38 -17.57
N ASP A 106 7.23 -2.73 -17.00
CA ASP A 106 8.00 -3.93 -17.37
C ASP A 106 7.82 -5.02 -16.30
N PRO A 107 7.02 -6.05 -16.59
CA PRO A 107 6.78 -7.15 -15.64
C PRO A 107 8.01 -8.05 -15.44
N GLN A 108 9.05 -7.92 -16.26
CA GLN A 108 10.30 -8.69 -16.16
C GLN A 108 11.39 -7.98 -15.35
N ALA A 109 11.13 -6.76 -14.86
CA ALA A 109 12.10 -6.04 -14.04
C ALA A 109 12.38 -6.80 -12.75
N THR A 110 13.66 -7.07 -12.47
CA THR A 110 14.17 -7.89 -11.36
C THR A 110 14.16 -7.19 -9.99
N GLN A 111 13.94 -5.88 -9.98
CA GLN A 111 13.74 -5.06 -8.77
C GLN A 111 12.46 -4.26 -8.92
N GLY A 112 11.80 -3.95 -7.79
CA GLY A 112 10.48 -3.34 -7.79
C GLY A 112 9.32 -4.34 -7.73
N HIS A 113 9.55 -5.53 -7.14
CA HIS A 113 8.53 -6.55 -6.92
C HIS A 113 7.71 -6.33 -5.65
N GLY A 114 7.50 -5.09 -5.22
CA GLY A 114 6.55 -4.82 -4.14
C GLY A 114 5.10 -5.21 -4.50
N ALA A 115 4.84 -5.58 -5.75
CA ALA A 115 3.61 -6.24 -6.18
C ALA A 115 3.72 -7.76 -6.01
N LEU A 116 2.84 -8.30 -5.15
CA LEU A 116 2.53 -9.72 -5.08
C LEU A 116 2.24 -10.27 -6.48
N VAL A 117 2.96 -11.30 -6.91
CA VAL A 117 2.68 -11.99 -8.18
C VAL A 117 1.82 -13.22 -7.92
N ASN A 118 0.83 -13.48 -8.77
CA ASN A 118 -0.12 -14.59 -8.61
C ASN A 118 0.58 -15.94 -8.33
N THR A 119 1.65 -16.23 -9.07
CA THR A 119 2.37 -17.50 -8.99
C THR A 119 3.10 -17.74 -7.68
N LEU A 120 3.35 -16.69 -6.89
CA LEU A 120 4.05 -16.78 -5.61
C LEU A 120 3.19 -16.24 -4.46
N LEU A 121 1.90 -15.97 -4.71
CA LEU A 121 1.04 -15.34 -3.72
C LEU A 121 0.96 -16.18 -2.44
N ASP A 122 0.82 -17.50 -2.57
CA ASP A 122 0.76 -18.42 -1.42
C ASP A 122 2.06 -18.43 -0.59
N ASP A 123 3.21 -18.22 -1.24
CA ASP A 123 4.53 -18.20 -0.58
C ASP A 123 4.84 -16.83 0.03
N GLU A 124 4.39 -15.74 -0.61
CA GLU A 124 4.76 -14.36 -0.28
C GLU A 124 3.83 -13.69 0.72
N MET A 125 2.54 -14.04 0.67
CA MET A 125 1.53 -13.46 1.54
C MET A 125 1.80 -13.67 3.02
N PRO A 126 2.27 -14.85 3.48
CA PRO A 126 2.66 -15.04 4.88
C PRO A 126 3.69 -14.03 5.35
N ASP A 127 4.79 -13.89 4.62
CA ASP A 127 5.90 -13.00 4.97
C ASP A 127 5.47 -11.53 4.92
N LEU A 128 4.66 -11.15 3.93
CA LEU A 128 4.10 -9.81 3.84
C LEU A 128 3.21 -9.49 5.05
N MET A 129 2.31 -10.40 5.42
CA MET A 129 1.40 -10.19 6.56
C MET A 129 2.17 -10.13 7.88
N VAL A 130 3.19 -10.96 8.07
CA VAL A 130 4.08 -10.88 9.24
C VAL A 130 4.71 -9.49 9.32
N ALA A 131 5.37 -9.03 8.26
CA ALA A 131 6.04 -7.73 8.24
C ALA A 131 5.08 -6.55 8.50
N MET A 132 3.88 -6.60 7.91
CA MET A 132 2.85 -5.57 8.12
C MET A 132 2.32 -5.55 9.55
N ILE A 133 2.03 -6.72 10.14
CA ILE A 133 1.54 -6.84 11.51
C ILE A 133 2.61 -6.38 12.51
N GLU A 134 3.87 -6.77 12.32
CA GLU A 134 4.99 -6.31 13.15
C GLU A 134 5.08 -4.79 13.16
N ASN A 135 5.03 -4.18 11.97
CA ASN A 135 5.09 -2.73 11.88
C ASN A 135 3.90 -2.05 12.56
N TYR A 136 2.68 -2.52 12.32
CA TYR A 136 1.48 -1.96 12.94
C TYR A 136 1.59 -1.99 14.47
N LEU A 137 2.00 -3.11 15.04
CA LEU A 137 2.18 -3.28 16.48
C LEU A 137 3.29 -2.38 17.04
N TYR A 138 4.38 -2.21 16.30
CA TYR A 138 5.44 -1.27 16.67
C TYR A 138 4.88 0.15 16.79
N GLN A 139 4.12 0.61 15.79
CA GLN A 139 3.52 1.96 15.77
C GLN A 139 2.55 2.19 16.93
N VAL A 140 1.66 1.22 17.21
CA VAL A 140 0.60 1.41 18.20
C VAL A 140 1.01 1.05 19.63
N GLY A 141 2.01 0.20 19.79
CA GLY A 141 2.40 -0.42 21.07
C GLY A 141 3.79 -0.07 21.59
N GLY A 142 4.63 0.65 20.82
CA GLY A 142 5.97 1.07 21.25
C GLY A 142 7.09 0.04 21.02
N GLY A 143 6.84 -1.03 20.25
CA GLY A 143 7.84 -2.02 19.85
C GLY A 143 8.18 -3.10 20.88
N ASP A 144 8.78 -4.19 20.39
CA ASP A 144 9.39 -5.31 21.15
C ASP A 144 8.51 -6.13 22.12
N HIS A 145 7.19 -5.94 22.11
CA HIS A 145 6.28 -6.67 23.00
C HIS A 145 5.79 -8.02 22.48
N TYR A 146 5.94 -8.27 21.17
CA TYR A 146 5.37 -9.42 20.49
C TYR A 146 6.40 -10.07 19.59
N ASP A 147 6.15 -11.33 19.30
CA ASP A 147 6.88 -12.13 18.35
C ASP A 147 5.91 -12.54 17.25
N VAL A 148 6.04 -11.97 16.05
CA VAL A 148 5.10 -12.19 14.96
C VAL A 148 5.69 -13.20 13.98
N ARG A 149 4.94 -14.25 13.65
CA ARG A 149 5.47 -15.34 12.81
C ARG A 149 4.39 -15.95 11.93
N TYR A 150 4.81 -16.49 10.79
CA TYR A 150 4.02 -17.48 10.08
C TYR A 150 4.24 -18.86 10.71
N THR A 151 3.27 -19.35 11.49
CA THR A 151 3.40 -20.64 12.18
C THR A 151 2.04 -21.20 12.59
N HIS A 152 1.91 -22.52 12.66
CA HIS A 152 0.69 -23.17 13.11
C HIS A 152 0.43 -22.87 14.61
N PRO A 153 -0.81 -22.63 15.05
CA PRO A 153 -1.13 -22.30 16.44
C PRO A 153 -0.63 -23.34 17.44
N LEU A 154 -0.67 -24.62 17.09
CA LEU A 154 -0.20 -25.73 17.94
C LEU A 154 1.33 -25.84 18.06
N ALA A 155 2.11 -25.04 17.34
CA ALA A 155 3.55 -25.02 17.52
C ALA A 155 3.89 -24.43 18.91
N CYS A 156 4.38 -25.27 19.82
CA CYS A 156 4.90 -24.82 21.11
C CYS A 156 6.27 -24.19 20.93
N ASN A 157 6.28 -22.95 20.45
CA ASN A 157 7.51 -22.18 20.30
C ASN A 157 7.84 -21.52 21.65
N PRO A 158 8.96 -21.86 22.31
CA PRO A 158 9.36 -21.17 23.53
C PRO A 158 9.73 -19.73 23.17
N SER A 159 8.85 -18.78 23.52
CA SER A 159 9.11 -17.36 23.40
C SER A 159 8.93 -16.70 24.75
N THR A 160 9.82 -15.77 25.08
CA THR A 160 9.69 -14.92 26.26
C THR A 160 8.65 -13.82 26.06
N LYS A 161 8.11 -13.70 24.83
CA LYS A 161 7.09 -12.74 24.42
C LYS A 161 5.82 -13.49 23.96
N PRO A 162 4.64 -12.89 24.10
CA PRO A 162 3.44 -13.36 23.44
C PRO A 162 3.67 -13.48 21.93
N ILE A 163 3.18 -14.59 21.36
CA ILE A 163 3.34 -14.87 19.94
C ILE A 163 2.07 -14.41 19.22
N ILE A 164 2.24 -13.67 18.14
CA ILE A 164 1.20 -13.41 17.18
C ILE A 164 1.52 -14.27 15.97
N TYR A 165 0.60 -15.15 15.63
CA TYR A 165 0.80 -16.05 14.51
C TYR A 165 -0.17 -15.71 13.40
N VAL A 166 0.33 -15.85 12.18
CA VAL A 166 -0.45 -15.87 10.95
C VAL A 166 -0.38 -17.29 10.42
N TYR A 167 -1.50 -17.89 10.00
CA TYR A 167 -1.48 -19.25 9.47
C TYR A 167 -2.65 -19.54 8.52
N ASN A 168 -2.59 -20.73 7.89
CA ASN A 168 -3.65 -21.26 7.03
C ASN A 168 -4.01 -20.31 5.87
N PHE A 169 -2.98 -19.87 5.14
CA PHE A 169 -3.20 -19.13 3.90
C PHE A 169 -3.85 -20.06 2.88
N ASP A 170 -5.00 -19.63 2.40
CA ASP A 170 -5.79 -20.26 1.37
C ASP A 170 -6.13 -19.21 0.33
N THR A 171 -5.90 -19.53 -0.95
CA THR A 171 -6.26 -18.66 -2.05
C THR A 171 -7.38 -19.29 -2.87
N ALA A 172 -8.44 -18.53 -3.10
CA ALA A 172 -9.51 -18.96 -4.00
C ALA A 172 -9.14 -18.69 -5.47
N ASP A 173 -9.88 -19.30 -6.40
CA ASP A 173 -9.65 -19.16 -7.83
C ASP A 173 -9.47 -17.71 -8.27
N THR A 174 -8.45 -17.50 -9.10
CA THR A 174 -8.13 -16.22 -9.72
C THR A 174 -9.23 -15.86 -10.73
N VAL A 175 -9.90 -14.72 -10.53
CA VAL A 175 -10.92 -14.20 -11.45
C VAL A 175 -10.36 -13.01 -12.20
N GLN A 176 -10.46 -13.03 -13.54
CA GLN A 176 -10.13 -11.88 -14.36
C GLN A 176 -11.10 -10.73 -14.03
N ALA A 177 -10.60 -9.64 -13.47
CA ALA A 177 -11.38 -8.46 -13.13
C ALA A 177 -11.49 -7.51 -14.33
N SER A 178 -10.46 -7.43 -15.16
CA SER A 178 -10.44 -6.70 -16.42
C SER A 178 -9.39 -7.29 -17.40
N LEU A 179 -9.27 -6.72 -18.61
CA LEU A 179 -8.28 -7.16 -19.60
C LEU A 179 -6.84 -7.22 -19.06
N CYS A 180 -6.51 -6.41 -18.07
CA CYS A 180 -5.15 -6.32 -17.50
C CYS A 180 -5.12 -6.49 -15.97
N GLU A 181 -6.23 -6.84 -15.33
CA GLU A 181 -6.35 -6.92 -13.87
C GLU A 181 -6.97 -8.25 -13.49
N TRP A 182 -6.35 -8.90 -12.52
CA TRP A 182 -6.80 -10.14 -11.95
C TRP A 182 -7.00 -9.96 -10.46
N ARG A 183 -7.95 -10.71 -9.93
CA ARG A 183 -8.33 -10.67 -8.53
C ARG A 183 -8.26 -12.08 -7.96
N GLN A 184 -7.67 -12.18 -6.79
CA GLN A 184 -7.63 -13.41 -6.01
C GLN A 184 -8.10 -13.12 -4.59
N VAL A 185 -8.91 -14.00 -4.03
CA VAL A 185 -9.32 -13.89 -2.63
C VAL A 185 -8.31 -14.65 -1.80
N VAL A 186 -7.69 -13.97 -0.85
CA VAL A 186 -6.77 -14.55 0.14
C VAL A 186 -7.50 -14.66 1.46
N ARG A 187 -7.44 -15.84 2.07
CA ARG A 187 -7.94 -16.11 3.42
C ARG A 187 -6.82 -16.61 4.29
N PHE A 188 -6.81 -16.19 5.54
CA PHE A 188 -5.85 -16.66 6.54
C PHE A 188 -6.40 -16.42 7.94
N VAL A 189 -5.69 -16.91 8.96
CA VAL A 189 -6.08 -16.71 10.35
C VAL A 189 -4.96 -15.96 11.07
N VAL A 190 -5.36 -15.01 11.91
CA VAL A 190 -4.48 -14.28 12.82
C VAL A 190 -4.87 -14.65 14.24
N GLY A 191 -3.88 -15.01 15.05
CA GLY A 191 -4.12 -15.25 16.46
C GLY A 191 -3.01 -14.77 17.37
N VAL A 192 -3.36 -14.65 18.65
CA VAL A 192 -2.48 -14.24 19.73
C VAL A 192 -2.44 -15.38 20.74
N LYS A 193 -1.24 -15.90 20.98
CA LYS A 193 -0.96 -16.96 21.94
C LYS A 193 -0.22 -16.40 23.15
N ARG A 194 -0.74 -16.69 24.35
CA ARG A 194 -0.13 -16.26 25.63
C ARG A 194 0.10 -17.43 26.58
N VAL A 195 1.19 -17.37 27.33
CA VAL A 195 1.44 -18.23 28.48
C VAL A 195 0.56 -17.78 29.66
N ILE A 196 -0.03 -18.72 30.39
CA ILE A 196 -1.09 -18.49 31.39
C ILE A 196 -0.69 -17.52 32.52
N ASP A 197 0.60 -17.43 32.86
CA ASP A 197 1.08 -16.63 33.99
C ASP A 197 1.10 -15.10 33.75
N ARG A 198 0.79 -14.63 32.53
CA ARG A 198 0.86 -13.20 32.18
C ARG A 198 -0.53 -12.57 31.98
N THR A 199 -1.00 -11.84 32.97
CA THR A 199 -2.34 -11.21 33.06
C THR A 199 -2.54 -9.91 32.26
N LYS A 200 -1.62 -9.48 31.39
CA LYS A 200 -1.74 -8.17 30.72
C LYS A 200 -2.65 -8.18 29.47
N GLY A 201 -3.86 -7.62 29.57
CA GLY A 201 -4.51 -6.74 28.58
C GLY A 201 -4.79 -7.18 27.13
N TYR A 202 -4.52 -8.43 26.70
CA TYR A 202 -4.48 -8.86 25.28
C TYR A 202 -5.74 -8.61 24.44
N GLY A 203 -6.93 -8.56 25.05
CA GLY A 203 -8.17 -8.30 24.31
C GLY A 203 -8.15 -6.96 23.57
N TRP A 204 -7.44 -5.96 24.11
CA TRP A 204 -7.31 -4.66 23.45
C TRP A 204 -6.36 -4.71 22.25
N GLN A 205 -5.26 -5.47 22.33
CA GLN A 205 -4.36 -5.66 21.18
C GLN A 205 -5.01 -6.49 20.09
N LEU A 206 -5.78 -7.52 20.45
CA LEU A 206 -6.57 -8.26 19.48
C LEU A 206 -7.59 -7.34 18.79
N GLY A 207 -8.25 -6.45 19.54
CA GLY A 207 -9.13 -5.42 18.98
C GLY A 207 -8.41 -4.49 17.99
N ARG A 208 -7.16 -4.11 18.28
CA ARG A 208 -6.31 -3.31 17.37
C ARG A 208 -5.90 -4.09 16.12
N LEU A 209 -5.40 -5.32 16.27
CA LEU A 209 -5.09 -6.19 15.13
C LEU A 209 -6.31 -6.40 14.25
N ARG A 210 -7.47 -6.64 14.86
CA ARG A 210 -8.73 -6.77 14.13
C ARG A 210 -9.10 -5.48 13.39
N SER A 211 -8.83 -4.31 13.98
CA SER A 211 -9.09 -3.01 13.35
C SER A 211 -8.25 -2.78 12.09
N MET A 212 -7.03 -3.33 12.03
CA MET A 212 -6.18 -3.29 10.83
C MET A 212 -6.89 -3.92 9.61
N PHE A 213 -7.74 -4.90 9.84
CA PHE A 213 -8.51 -5.63 8.82
C PHE A 213 -10.01 -5.26 8.82
N ASN A 214 -10.36 -4.05 9.28
CA ASN A 214 -11.71 -3.54 9.19
C ASN A 214 -11.84 -2.69 7.91
N PRO A 215 -12.75 -3.02 6.98
CA PRO A 215 -12.81 -2.38 5.66
C PRO A 215 -13.13 -0.88 5.72
N HIS A 216 -13.69 -0.39 6.82
CA HIS A 216 -14.02 1.03 7.00
C HIS A 216 -12.85 1.90 7.46
N VAL A 217 -11.80 1.29 8.02
CA VAL A 217 -10.66 2.02 8.60
C VAL A 217 -9.32 1.54 8.07
N SER A 218 -9.25 0.35 7.45
CA SER A 218 -8.01 -0.25 6.93
C SER A 218 -7.29 0.66 5.93
N GLU A 219 -8.05 1.42 5.14
CA GLU A 219 -7.52 2.35 4.14
C GLU A 219 -6.83 3.59 4.75
N GLN A 220 -7.03 3.84 6.04
CA GLN A 220 -6.42 4.96 6.76
C GLN A 220 -5.08 4.59 7.38
N PHE A 221 -4.76 3.29 7.49
CA PHE A 221 -3.48 2.84 8.03
C PHE A 221 -2.40 2.91 6.95
N THR A 222 -1.28 3.49 7.34
CA THR A 222 -0.05 3.50 6.56
C THR A 222 1.00 2.64 7.25
N PHE A 223 1.73 1.87 6.45
CA PHE A 223 2.69 0.89 6.91
C PHE A 223 4.10 1.30 6.46
N ASN A 224 5.07 1.06 7.35
CA ASN A 224 6.49 1.31 7.14
C ASN A 224 7.28 0.03 7.42
N PHE A 225 7.47 -0.85 6.43
CA PHE A 225 8.08 -2.15 6.65
C PHE A 225 9.00 -2.55 5.50
N THR A 226 9.93 -3.47 5.76
CA THR A 226 10.77 -4.04 4.73
C THR A 226 10.22 -5.41 4.37
N PHE A 227 9.93 -5.65 3.09
CA PHE A 227 9.53 -6.95 2.58
C PHE A 227 10.38 -7.29 1.37
N LYS A 228 11.01 -8.48 1.38
CA LYS A 228 11.96 -8.90 0.34
C LYS A 228 13.05 -7.87 0.02
N THR A 229 13.66 -7.27 1.04
CA THR A 229 14.67 -6.19 0.91
C THR A 229 14.15 -4.87 0.32
N VAL A 230 12.83 -4.75 0.10
CA VAL A 230 12.16 -3.55 -0.39
C VAL A 230 11.50 -2.84 0.79
N ASP A 231 11.92 -1.61 1.06
CA ASP A 231 11.28 -0.74 2.05
C ASP A 231 9.98 -0.14 1.50
N PHE A 232 8.87 -0.46 2.13
CA PHE A 232 7.58 0.18 1.95
C PHE A 232 7.48 1.32 2.96
N VAL A 233 7.26 2.54 2.47
CA VAL A 233 7.19 3.75 3.30
C VAL A 233 5.83 4.42 3.10
N ALA A 234 5.10 4.58 4.20
CA ALA A 234 3.79 5.21 4.28
C ALA A 234 2.76 4.63 3.28
N VAL A 235 2.87 3.33 2.97
CA VAL A 235 1.96 2.66 2.02
C VAL A 235 0.69 2.21 2.71
N THR A 236 -0.44 2.26 2.01
CA THR A 236 -1.70 1.64 2.46
C THR A 236 -1.83 0.21 1.92
N MET A 237 -2.73 -0.60 2.48
CA MET A 237 -3.09 -1.90 1.88
C MET A 237 -3.51 -1.77 0.41
N ARG A 238 -4.27 -0.72 0.10
CA ARG A 238 -4.73 -0.42 -1.26
C ARG A 238 -3.58 -0.13 -2.22
N ASP A 239 -2.54 0.58 -1.77
CA ASP A 239 -1.35 0.85 -2.59
C ASP A 239 -0.62 -0.45 -2.98
N MET A 240 -0.77 -1.50 -2.17
CA MET A 240 -0.21 -2.83 -2.40
C MET A 240 -1.17 -3.78 -3.14
N GLY A 241 -2.31 -3.27 -3.63
CA GLY A 241 -3.32 -4.07 -4.29
C GLY A 241 -4.18 -4.92 -3.35
N ILE A 242 -4.06 -4.74 -2.03
CA ILE A 242 -4.88 -5.42 -1.02
C ILE A 242 -6.14 -4.59 -0.77
N MET A 243 -7.30 -5.21 -1.02
CA MET A 243 -8.61 -4.58 -1.04
C MET A 243 -9.57 -5.33 -0.13
N ASN A 244 -10.54 -4.60 0.42
CA ASN A 244 -11.66 -5.16 1.18
C ASN A 244 -11.24 -6.15 2.28
N PRO A 245 -10.24 -5.84 3.14
CA PRO A 245 -9.89 -6.73 4.23
C PRO A 245 -11.06 -6.80 5.22
N GLU A 246 -11.41 -8.02 5.62
CA GLU A 246 -12.50 -8.30 6.54
C GLU A 246 -12.07 -9.33 7.57
N ALA A 247 -11.97 -8.89 8.82
CA ALA A 247 -11.82 -9.80 9.96
C ALA A 247 -13.18 -10.34 10.44
N SER A 248 -13.31 -11.67 10.46
CA SER A 248 -14.53 -12.39 10.83
C SER A 248 -14.26 -13.47 11.88
N GLY A 249 -15.30 -13.79 12.64
CA GLY A 249 -15.19 -14.72 13.75
C GLY A 249 -14.31 -14.20 14.90
N MET A 250 -14.41 -14.88 16.03
CA MET A 250 -13.43 -14.79 17.11
C MET A 250 -13.59 -16.03 17.96
N VAL A 251 -12.51 -16.79 18.11
CA VAL A 251 -12.50 -18.02 18.91
C VAL A 251 -11.44 -17.87 19.98
N GLU A 252 -11.79 -18.26 21.21
CA GLU A 252 -10.86 -18.45 22.31
C GLU A 252 -10.82 -19.94 22.63
N TYR A 253 -9.61 -20.50 22.75
CA TYR A 253 -9.43 -21.86 23.23
C TYR A 253 -8.16 -22.00 24.07
N PHE A 254 -8.15 -23.07 24.85
CA PHE A 254 -7.00 -23.47 25.64
C PHE A 254 -6.17 -24.49 24.86
N ASP A 255 -4.93 -24.14 24.55
CA ASP A 255 -3.93 -25.03 23.97
C ASP A 255 -3.23 -25.77 25.11
N GLN A 256 -3.63 -27.03 25.33
CA GLN A 256 -3.11 -27.88 26.39
C GLN A 256 -1.64 -28.22 26.19
N ASP A 257 -1.19 -28.37 24.94
CA ASP A 257 0.18 -28.81 24.63
C ASP A 257 1.19 -27.71 24.98
N CYS A 258 0.77 -26.46 24.83
CA CYS A 258 1.63 -25.31 25.07
C CYS A 258 1.28 -24.50 26.33
N ASP A 259 0.37 -25.02 27.16
CA ASP A 259 -0.15 -24.38 28.37
C ASP A 259 -0.49 -22.89 28.15
N ALA A 260 -1.27 -22.65 27.09
CA ALA A 260 -1.49 -21.32 26.54
C ALA A 260 -2.97 -21.06 26.25
N ILE A 261 -3.38 -19.80 26.43
CA ILE A 261 -4.69 -19.33 25.95
C ILE A 261 -4.47 -18.67 24.60
N THR A 262 -5.28 -19.08 23.63
CA THR A 262 -5.20 -18.62 22.26
C THR A 262 -6.49 -17.89 21.89
N HIS A 263 -6.34 -16.73 21.25
CA HIS A 263 -7.45 -16.02 20.62
C HIS A 263 -7.16 -15.84 19.15
N GLU A 264 -8.10 -16.16 18.28
CA GLU A 264 -7.91 -16.03 16.84
C GLU A 264 -9.16 -15.54 16.11
N PHE A 265 -8.94 -14.96 14.93
CA PHE A 265 -9.97 -14.54 13.99
C PHE A 265 -9.51 -14.81 12.56
N ALA A 266 -10.46 -15.09 11.68
CA ALA A 266 -10.19 -15.26 10.26
C ALA A 266 -10.13 -13.89 9.58
N VAL A 267 -9.28 -13.77 8.56
CA VAL A 267 -9.19 -12.62 7.68
C VAL A 267 -9.47 -13.09 6.25
N SER A 268 -10.30 -12.34 5.54
CA SER A 268 -10.50 -12.48 4.10
C SER A 268 -10.20 -11.15 3.43
N MET A 269 -9.52 -11.16 2.30
CA MET A 269 -9.23 -9.95 1.51
C MET A 269 -9.09 -10.26 0.04
N GLU A 270 -9.25 -9.24 -0.80
CA GLU A 270 -9.00 -9.34 -2.24
C GLU A 270 -7.60 -8.81 -2.53
N VAL A 271 -6.77 -9.59 -3.22
CA VAL A 271 -5.51 -9.12 -3.79
C VAL A 271 -5.69 -8.92 -5.28
N ARG A 272 -5.32 -7.72 -5.75
CA ARG A 272 -5.36 -7.35 -7.15
C ARG A 272 -3.96 -7.30 -7.73
N PHE A 273 -3.75 -8.02 -8.81
CA PHE A 273 -2.50 -8.02 -9.55
C PHE A 273 -2.75 -7.67 -11.00
N LYS A 274 -1.76 -7.02 -11.62
CA LYS A 274 -1.77 -6.78 -13.06
C LYS A 274 -1.39 -8.08 -13.77
N SER A 275 -2.07 -8.39 -14.86
CA SER A 275 -1.79 -9.56 -15.69
C SER A 275 -0.33 -9.56 -16.14
N GLN A 276 0.43 -10.61 -15.80
CA GLN A 276 1.58 -11.01 -16.61
C GLN A 276 0.97 -11.54 -17.92
N HIS A 277 1.26 -10.95 -19.07
CA HIS A 277 0.61 -11.35 -20.32
C HIS A 277 0.88 -12.84 -20.63
N HIS A 278 -0.18 -13.58 -20.99
CA HIS A 278 -0.05 -14.78 -21.80
C HIS A 278 0.44 -14.36 -23.18
N GLU A 279 1.66 -14.78 -23.54
CA GLU A 279 2.07 -14.87 -24.94
C GLU A 279 1.12 -15.85 -25.65
N SER A 280 0.33 -15.34 -26.61
CA SER A 280 -0.21 -16.17 -27.68
C SER A 280 0.76 -16.09 -28.85
N VAL A 281 1.33 -17.25 -29.19
CA VAL A 281 2.05 -17.55 -30.44
C VAL A 281 1.25 -17.11 -31.66
#